data_AF-A0A955DES2-F1
#
_entry.id   AF-A0A955DES2-F1
#
_cell.length_a   1.000
_cell.length_b   1.000
_cell.length_c   1.000
_cell.angle_alpha   90.00
_cell.angle_beta   90.00
_cell.angle_gamma   90.00
#
_symmetry.space_group_name_H-M   'P 1'
#
loop_
_entity.id
_entity.type
_entity.pdbx_description
1 polymer ?
#
loop_
_entity_poly.entity_id
_entity_poly.type
_entity_poly.pdbx_seq_one_letter_code
_entity_poly.pdbx_strand_id
1 'polypeptide(L)' 'FVAGAPLDDPRVVVVCVIEDPEPALGYYGGAVAGPIVRDVIDETLTYLGVAPDVRPEDGLAGAVALGDH' A
#
# COMPACT_ATOMS: atom_id res chain seq x y z
N PHE A 1 -6.35 -6.70 7.90
CA PHE A 1 -5.76 -5.38 7.61
C PHE A 1 -6.81 -4.51 6.95
N VAL A 2 -6.88 -3.23 7.29
CA VAL A 2 -7.80 -2.27 6.67
C VAL A 2 -7.00 -1.04 6.25
N ALA A 3 -7.23 -0.56 5.03
CA ALA A 3 -6.66 0.67 4.53
C ALA A 3 -7.67 1.43 3.67
N GLY A 4 -7.52 2.75 3.62
CA GLY A 4 -8.27 3.62 2.73
C GLY A 4 -7.33 4.59 2.03
N ALA A 5 -7.72 5.00 0.82
CA ALA A 5 -6.94 5.91 0.00
C ALA A 5 -7.81 6.70 -0.99
N PRO A 6 -7.34 7.86 -1.48
CA PRO A 6 -6.26 8.69 -0.95
C PRO A 6 -6.47 9.11 0.53
N LEU A 7 -5.43 9.54 1.24
CA LEU A 7 -5.51 9.98 2.64
C LEU A 7 -6.31 11.27 2.79
N ASP A 8 -6.05 12.25 1.92
CA ASP A 8 -6.68 13.58 1.98
C ASP A 8 -8.16 13.57 1.54
N ASP A 9 -8.50 12.77 0.52
CA ASP A 9 -9.87 12.55 0.04
C ASP A 9 -10.11 11.05 -0.19
N PRO A 10 -10.53 10.29 0.84
CA PRO A 10 -10.71 8.85 0.72
C PRO A 10 -11.80 8.45 -0.27
N ARG A 11 -11.41 7.70 -1.32
CA ARG A 11 -12.31 7.23 -2.38
C ARG A 11 -12.59 5.73 -2.32
N VAL A 12 -11.68 4.97 -1.72
CA VAL A 12 -11.80 3.52 -1.56
C VAL A 12 -11.37 3.08 -0.16
N VAL A 13 -11.99 2.00 0.34
CA VAL A 13 -11.60 1.31 1.57
C VAL A 13 -11.47 -0.18 1.24
N VAL A 14 -10.34 -0.78 1.61
CA VAL A 14 -10.01 -2.17 1.37
C VAL A 14 -9.83 -2.90 2.70
N VAL A 15 -10.49 -4.04 2.83
CA VAL A 15 -10.31 -4.98 3.94
C VAL A 15 -9.67 -6.25 3.40
N CYS A 16 -8.51 -6.60 3.94
CA CYS A 16 -7.81 -7.83 3.64
C CYS A 16 -7.81 -8.74 4.86
N VAL A 17 -8.28 -9.97 4.65
CA VAL A 17 -8.27 -11.06 5.62
C VAL A 17 -7.44 -12.18 5.00
N ILE A 18 -6.43 -12.63 5.73
CA ILE A 18 -5.59 -13.76 5.34
C ILE A 18 -5.93 -14.90 6.29
N GLU A 19 -6.33 -16.02 5.71
CA GLU A 19 -6.62 -17.26 6.42
C GLU A 19 -5.48 -18.25 6.17
N ASP A 20 -5.05 -18.95 7.24
CA ASP A 20 -3.96 -19.92 7.25
C ASP A 20 -2.67 -19.46 6.51
N PRO A 21 -2.05 -18.33 6.93
CA PRO A 21 -0.82 -17.87 6.29
C PRO A 21 0.31 -18.88 6.50
N GLU A 22 1.09 -19.13 5.44
CA GLU A 22 2.29 -19.96 5.55
C GLU A 22 3.20 -19.41 6.66
N PRO A 23 3.60 -20.23 7.66
CA PRO A 23 4.35 -19.75 8.82
C PRO A 23 5.68 -19.08 8.46
N ALA A 24 6.25 -19.44 7.31
CA ALA A 24 7.47 -18.88 6.75
C ALA A 24 7.33 -17.43 6.23
N LEU A 25 6.11 -17.00 5.87
CA LEU A 25 5.81 -15.66 5.34
C LEU A 25 5.54 -14.64 6.47
N GLY A 26 5.49 -15.11 7.71
CA GLY A 26 5.32 -14.28 8.91
C GLY A 26 3.96 -14.47 9.57
N TYR A 27 3.96 -14.48 10.90
CA TYR A 27 2.78 -14.72 11.74
C TYR A 27 1.88 -13.49 11.93
N TYR A 28 2.34 -12.31 11.48
CA TYR A 28 1.59 -11.07 11.60
C TYR A 28 0.89 -10.79 10.26
N GLY A 29 -0.42 -11.02 10.20
CA GLY A 29 -1.21 -10.82 8.99
C GLY A 29 -1.09 -9.40 8.39
N GLY A 30 -0.66 -8.39 9.15
CA GLY A 30 -0.35 -7.05 8.62
C GLY A 30 0.90 -6.97 7.74
N ALA A 31 1.95 -7.76 8.00
CA ALA A 31 3.18 -7.75 7.22
C ALA A 31 2.99 -8.39 5.83
N VAL A 32 2.16 -9.43 5.76
CA VAL A 32 1.78 -10.08 4.49
C VAL A 32 0.70 -9.25 3.76
N ALA A 33 -0.31 -8.73 4.49
CA ALA A 33 -1.41 -8.00 3.88
C ALA A 33 -1.02 -6.59 3.39
N GLY A 34 -0.05 -5.94 4.01
CA GLY A 34 0.40 -4.59 3.65
C GLY A 34 0.73 -4.41 2.16
N PRO A 35 1.69 -5.17 1.59
CA PRO A 35 2.03 -5.05 0.17
C PRO A 35 0.87 -5.43 -0.76
N ILE A 36 0.10 -6.47 -0.41
CA ILE A 36 -1.07 -6.90 -1.20
C ILE A 36 -2.11 -5.78 -1.29
N VAL A 37 -2.44 -5.16 -0.15
CA VAL A 37 -3.45 -4.10 -0.10
C VAL A 37 -2.97 -2.83 -0.78
N ARG A 38 -1.67 -2.51 -0.72
CA ARG A 38 -1.08 -1.41 -1.48
C ARG A 38 -1.32 -1.58 -2.97
N ASP A 39 -0.98 -2.76 -3.52
CA ASP A 39 -1.07 -3.01 -4.95
C ASP A 39 -2.55 -2.99 -5.42
N VAL A 40 -3.47 -3.57 -4.64
CA VAL A 40 -4.91 -3.50 -4.92
C VAL A 40 -5.43 -2.07 -4.94
N ILE A 41 -5.00 -1.23 -3.99
CA ILE A 41 -5.40 0.18 -3.93
C ILE A 41 -4.86 0.94 -5.15
N ASP A 42 -3.60 0.75 -5.52
CA ASP A 42 -2.95 1.46 -6.63
C ASP A 42 -3.62 1.14 -7.98
N GLU A 43 -3.89 -0.15 -8.22
CA GLU A 43 -4.63 -0.59 -9.40
C GLU A 43 -6.06 -0.06 -9.43
N THR A 44 -6.75 -0.07 -8.28
CA THR A 44 -8.14 0.39 -8.17
C THR A 44 -8.24 1.90 -8.42
N LEU A 45 -7.37 2.71 -7.81
CA LEU A 45 -7.38 4.16 -7.99
C LEU A 45 -7.00 4.54 -9.43
N THR A 46 -6.02 3.85 -10.02
CA THR A 46 -5.65 4.01 -11.43
C THR A 46 -6.83 3.69 -12.35
N TYR A 47 -7.52 2.58 -12.10
CA TYR A 47 -8.72 2.21 -12.86
C TYR A 47 -9.83 3.25 -12.74
N LEU A 48 -10.02 3.83 -11.55
CA LEU A 48 -11.02 4.86 -11.30
C LEU A 48 -10.60 6.27 -11.78
N GLY A 49 -9.38 6.44 -12.30
CA GLY A 49 -8.83 7.74 -12.71
C GLY A 49 -8.63 8.71 -11.54
N VAL A 50 -8.46 8.20 -10.32
CA VAL A 50 -8.18 9.00 -9.13
C VAL A 50 -6.67 9.23 -9.03
N ALA A 51 -6.26 10.51 -8.94
CA ALA A 51 -4.85 10.84 -8.79
C ALA A 51 -4.33 10.44 -7.39
N PRO A 52 -3.08 9.97 -7.28
CA PRO A 52 -2.43 9.79 -5.99
C PRO A 52 -2.26 11.14 -5.27
N ASP A 53 -2.36 11.14 -3.94
CA ASP A 53 -2.05 12.30 -3.09
C ASP A 53 -0.58 12.31 -2.61
N VAL A 54 0.25 11.41 -3.15
CA VAL A 54 1.67 11.33 -2.82
C VAL A 54 2.35 12.63 -3.25
N ARG A 55 2.82 13.40 -2.27
CA ARG A 55 3.55 14.64 -2.57
C ARG A 55 4.92 14.28 -3.16
N PRO A 56 5.46 15.07 -4.10
CA PRO A 56 6.74 14.79 -4.74
C PRO A 56 7.90 14.60 -3.75
N GLU A 57 7.88 15.31 -2.61
CA GLU A 57 8.86 15.16 -1.53
C GLU A 57 8.79 13.80 -0.81
N ASP A 58 7.62 13.16 -0.76
CA ASP A 58 7.40 11.87 -0.10
C ASP A 58 7.86 10.69 -0.99
N GLY A 59 7.83 10.87 -2.32
CA GLY A 59 8.32 9.88 -3.29
C GLY A 59 9.85 9.83 -3.43
N LEU A 60 10.56 10.93 -3.15
CA LEU A 60 12.02 10.96 -3.21
C LEU A 60 12.68 10.20 -2.06
N ALA A 61 12.09 10.17 -0.87
CA ALA A 61 12.65 9.50 0.31
C ALA A 61 12.94 8.01 0.10
N GLY A 62 12.19 7.32 -0.78
CA GLY A 62 12.44 5.92 -1.16
C GLY A 62 13.53 5.74 -2.23
N ALA A 63 13.82 6.77 -3.03
CA ALA A 63 14.78 6.72 -4.13
C ALA A 63 16.19 7.19 -3.72
N VAL A 64 16.32 8.10 -2.73
CA VAL A 64 17.64 8.62 -2.31
C VAL A 64 18.46 7.61 -1.49
N ALA A 65 17.85 6.55 -0.97
CA ALA A 65 18.53 5.56 -0.13
C ALA A 65 19.42 4.54 -0.89
N LEU A 66 19.46 4.59 -2.23
CA LEU A 66 20.26 3.67 -3.06
C LEU A 66 21.49 4.32 -3.74
N GLY A 67 21.81 5.57 -3.40
CA GLY A 67 22.84 6.37 -4.09
C GLY A 67 23.98 6.91 -3.21
N ASP A 68 24.11 6.43 -1.98
CA ASP A 68 25.13 6.85 -1.01
C ASP A 68 26.08 5.67 -0.74
N HIS A 69 27.23 5.72 -1.42
CA HIS A 69 28.49 4.97 -1.28
C HIS A 69 28.57 3.48 -1.68
#